data_AF-A2DL31-F1
#
_entry.id   AF-A2DL31-F1
#
_cell.length_a   1.000
_cell.length_b   1.000
_cell.length_c   1.000
_cell.angle_alpha   90.00
_cell.angle_beta   90.00
_cell.angle_gamma   90.00
#
_symmetry.space_group_name_H-M   'P 1'
#
loop_
_entity.id
_entity.type
_entity.pdbx_description
1 polymer ?
#
loop_
_entity_poly.entity_id
_entity_poly.type
_entity_poly.pdbx_seq_one_letter_code
_entity_poly.pdbx_strand_id
1 'polypeptide(L)'
;MSVCSRFKKDVFSTERRISPYQDQNGTCTQYSYNKTEDDRRALIELNYMRWLVGFERPTVLAEGYDDELIQCAITNVANGKLNHEPTPASLCYTPGAFAACSSSNLGAGFRDYDASSSIQQFIMDSGDTNKIVGHRQWVFSSGLGKTAFGGAYNSKSPDISGSVAMKVFNMGYSSPEILPFTAYPPPGYFPAQFVYNRFSFWAPGASGSSHMELSVKINDEPQNISEIVNLGNGIMFVLADYGESSADLPYYKIVNKRIDVHITDNATKTDYDYTIYPIDCSDKPMRTPVPTIEGDDYDKLDIGEAPKQKRQKKVAIGAGVGVSLVVIVIIILVLFIVFRHGCSHNHDNDETNNNNNNNDNNDDHSDSGENHLEDA
;
A
#
# COMPACT_ATOMS: atom_id res chain seq x y z
N MET A 1 17.55 -1.21 12.52
CA MET A 1 18.29 -1.81 11.39
C MET A 1 18.20 -0.83 10.22
N SER A 2 19.30 -0.56 9.52
CA SER A 2 19.29 0.43 8.43
C SER A 2 18.59 -0.11 7.18
N VAL A 3 18.14 0.80 6.30
CA VAL A 3 17.51 0.49 5.01
C VAL A 3 18.37 -0.49 4.20
N CYS A 4 19.65 -0.18 4.00
CA CYS A 4 20.53 -1.07 3.22
C CYS A 4 20.85 -2.39 3.90
N SER A 5 20.90 -2.44 5.25
CA SER A 5 21.09 -3.72 5.94
C SER A 5 19.91 -4.66 5.74
N ARG A 6 18.68 -4.12 5.71
CA ARG A 6 17.49 -4.92 5.36
C ARG A 6 17.45 -5.23 3.87
N PHE A 7 17.76 -4.29 2.99
CA PHE A 7 17.84 -4.52 1.54
C PHE A 7 18.65 -5.79 1.22
N LYS A 8 19.87 -5.91 1.74
CA LYS A 8 20.75 -7.05 1.48
C LYS A 8 20.24 -8.40 2.00
N LYS A 9 19.34 -8.38 2.98
CA LYS A 9 18.84 -9.58 3.66
C LYS A 9 17.45 -9.99 3.17
N ASP A 10 16.62 -9.00 2.86
CA ASP A 10 15.19 -9.15 2.70
C ASP A 10 14.75 -8.98 1.23
N VAL A 11 15.65 -8.61 0.32
CA VAL A 11 15.36 -8.50 -1.13
C VAL A 11 15.91 -9.70 -1.87
N PHE A 12 15.02 -10.44 -2.52
CA PHE A 12 15.32 -11.63 -3.31
C PHE A 12 15.12 -11.39 -4.82
N SER A 13 14.27 -10.43 -5.20
CA SER A 13 13.97 -10.08 -6.60
C SER A 13 15.19 -9.64 -7.43
N THR A 14 16.25 -9.16 -6.78
CA THR A 14 17.49 -8.74 -7.46
C THR A 14 18.50 -9.87 -7.66
N GLU A 15 18.23 -11.05 -7.09
CA GLU A 15 19.10 -12.21 -7.23
C GLU A 15 18.81 -12.93 -8.54
N ARG A 16 19.82 -13.12 -9.40
CA ARG A 16 19.65 -13.94 -10.61
C ARG A 16 19.44 -15.39 -10.22
N ARG A 17 18.23 -15.92 -10.44
CA ARG A 17 17.87 -17.30 -10.13
C ARG A 17 17.07 -17.93 -11.25
N ILE A 18 17.18 -19.25 -11.35
CA ILE A 18 16.27 -20.05 -12.19
C ILE A 18 14.93 -20.08 -11.45
N SER A 19 13.82 -19.83 -12.17
CA SER A 19 12.48 -19.91 -11.58
C SER A 19 12.27 -21.24 -10.88
N PRO A 20 11.55 -21.25 -9.73
CA PRO A 20 11.20 -22.50 -9.05
C PRO A 20 10.18 -23.33 -9.86
N TYR A 21 9.50 -22.74 -10.84
CA TYR A 21 8.40 -23.37 -11.54
C TYR A 21 8.89 -24.38 -12.58
N GLN A 22 8.38 -25.62 -12.50
CA GLN A 22 8.64 -26.62 -13.53
C GLN A 22 7.93 -26.24 -14.84
N ASP A 23 8.56 -26.58 -15.96
CA ASP A 23 8.03 -26.30 -17.28
C ASP A 23 6.77 -27.11 -17.58
N GLN A 24 5.67 -26.39 -17.81
CA GLN A 24 4.41 -26.97 -18.27
C GLN A 24 4.53 -27.69 -19.61
N ASN A 25 5.45 -27.24 -20.49
CA ASN A 25 5.67 -27.78 -21.84
C ASN A 25 4.36 -27.98 -22.63
N GLY A 26 3.45 -27.00 -22.54
CA GLY A 26 2.13 -27.03 -23.20
C GLY A 26 1.06 -27.87 -22.52
N THR A 27 1.32 -28.44 -21.35
CA THR A 27 0.32 -29.17 -20.55
C THR A 27 -0.37 -28.25 -19.52
N CYS A 28 -1.42 -28.77 -18.86
CA CYS A 28 -2.12 -28.11 -17.76
C CYS A 28 -1.77 -28.75 -16.39
N THR A 29 -0.58 -29.34 -16.28
CA THR A 29 -0.22 -30.18 -15.12
C THR A 29 0.21 -29.32 -13.95
N GLN A 30 -0.43 -29.49 -12.79
CA GLN A 30 0.03 -28.81 -11.58
C GLN A 30 1.28 -29.52 -11.02
N TYR A 31 2.46 -29.08 -11.44
CA TYR A 31 3.73 -29.59 -10.92
C TYR A 31 4.05 -29.00 -9.54
N SER A 32 4.65 -29.84 -8.68
CA SER A 32 5.21 -29.37 -7.42
C SER A 32 6.50 -28.57 -7.63
N TYR A 33 6.67 -27.49 -6.88
CA TYR A 33 7.93 -26.76 -6.74
C TYR A 33 8.21 -26.49 -5.25
N ASN A 34 9.37 -25.90 -4.93
CA ASN A 34 9.69 -25.50 -3.55
C ASN A 34 8.90 -24.23 -3.17
N LYS A 35 7.60 -24.43 -2.98
CA LYS A 35 6.63 -23.37 -2.71
C LYS A 35 6.87 -22.67 -1.38
N THR A 36 7.22 -23.42 -0.34
CA THR A 36 7.54 -22.87 0.97
C THR A 36 8.66 -21.82 0.88
N GLU A 37 9.71 -22.09 0.11
CA GLU A 37 10.81 -21.14 -0.05
C GLU A 37 10.44 -19.94 -0.92
N ASP A 38 9.71 -20.17 -2.02
CA ASP A 38 9.25 -19.09 -2.92
C ASP A 38 8.33 -18.10 -2.20
N ASP A 39 7.31 -18.61 -1.51
CA ASP A 39 6.38 -17.81 -0.71
C ASP A 39 7.09 -17.07 0.44
N ARG A 40 8.01 -17.74 1.14
CA ARG A 40 8.76 -17.15 2.25
C ARG A 40 9.59 -15.96 1.79
N ARG A 41 10.26 -16.06 0.65
CA ARG A 41 11.06 -14.97 0.08
C ARG A 41 10.19 -13.80 -0.35
N ALA A 42 9.11 -14.09 -1.08
CA ALA A 42 8.16 -13.07 -1.52
C ALA A 42 7.53 -12.34 -0.33
N LEU A 43 7.18 -13.06 0.74
CA LEU A 43 6.63 -12.47 1.96
C LEU A 43 7.64 -11.57 2.68
N ILE A 44 8.91 -11.99 2.78
CA ILE A 44 9.97 -11.18 3.40
C ILE A 44 10.16 -9.89 2.62
N GLU A 45 10.23 -9.98 1.29
CA GLU A 45 10.41 -8.81 0.43
C GLU A 45 9.19 -7.88 0.45
N LEU A 46 7.98 -8.43 0.38
CA LEU A 46 6.72 -7.68 0.56
C LEU A 46 6.75 -6.89 1.86
N ASN A 47 7.11 -7.54 2.97
CA ASN A 47 7.18 -6.88 4.27
C ASN A 47 8.32 -5.87 4.37
N TYR A 48 9.42 -6.04 3.62
CA TYR A 48 10.46 -5.02 3.50
C TYR A 48 9.93 -3.77 2.77
N MET A 49 9.25 -3.94 1.64
CA MET A 49 8.68 -2.83 0.88
C MET A 49 7.56 -2.13 1.66
N ARG A 50 6.70 -2.88 2.35
CA ARG A 50 5.66 -2.34 3.25
C ARG A 50 6.27 -1.56 4.42
N TRP A 51 7.37 -2.04 4.99
CA TRP A 51 8.10 -1.30 6.03
C TRP A 51 8.71 0.01 5.51
N LEU A 52 9.26 0.03 4.31
CA LEU A 52 9.80 1.26 3.72
C LEU A 52 8.73 2.36 3.57
N VAL A 53 7.50 1.98 3.22
CA VAL A 53 6.38 2.94 3.11
C VAL A 53 5.74 3.32 4.45
N GLY A 54 6.16 2.69 5.56
CA GLY A 54 5.78 3.08 6.91
C GLY A 54 4.93 2.07 7.68
N PHE A 55 4.57 0.91 7.10
CA PHE A 55 3.83 -0.12 7.84
C PHE A 55 4.73 -0.86 8.83
N GLU A 56 4.32 -0.91 10.10
CA GLU A 56 5.02 -1.66 11.14
C GLU A 56 4.51 -3.10 11.25
N ARG A 57 3.23 -3.35 10.92
CA ARG A 57 2.62 -4.67 11.07
C ARG A 57 2.86 -5.54 9.82
N PRO A 58 3.58 -6.67 9.93
CA PRO A 58 3.92 -7.50 8.79
C PRO A 58 2.73 -8.33 8.31
N THR A 59 2.52 -8.35 6.99
CA THR A 59 1.65 -9.31 6.31
C THR A 59 2.13 -10.73 6.58
N VAL A 60 1.21 -11.69 6.67
CA VAL A 60 1.52 -13.13 6.84
C VAL A 60 0.97 -13.96 5.68
N LEU A 61 1.45 -15.21 5.52
CA LEU A 61 0.88 -16.12 4.53
C LEU A 61 -0.49 -16.65 5.00
N ALA A 62 -1.43 -16.75 4.08
CA ALA A 62 -2.70 -17.45 4.26
C ALA A 62 -2.58 -18.89 3.73
N GLU A 63 -3.24 -19.81 4.41
CA GLU A 63 -3.31 -21.22 4.01
C GLU A 63 -4.54 -21.48 3.13
N GLY A 64 -4.50 -22.56 2.34
CA GLY A 64 -5.66 -23.08 1.60
C GLY A 64 -5.93 -22.43 0.24
N TYR A 65 -5.02 -21.59 -0.26
CA TYR A 65 -5.17 -20.91 -1.57
C TYR A 65 -4.18 -21.40 -2.64
N ASP A 66 -3.25 -22.28 -2.27
CA ASP A 66 -2.13 -22.68 -3.11
C ASP A 66 -2.57 -23.26 -4.46
N ASP A 67 -3.50 -24.22 -4.42
CA ASP A 67 -3.97 -24.90 -5.63
C ASP A 67 -4.67 -23.94 -6.60
N GLU A 68 -5.56 -23.08 -6.11
CA GLU A 68 -6.28 -22.12 -6.96
C GLU A 68 -5.33 -21.09 -7.57
N LEU A 69 -4.35 -20.60 -6.82
CA LEU A 69 -3.37 -19.61 -7.29
C LEU A 69 -2.44 -20.21 -8.35
N ILE A 70 -2.00 -21.45 -8.17
CA ILE A 70 -1.20 -22.15 -9.18
C ILE A 70 -2.05 -22.40 -10.44
N GLN A 71 -3.32 -22.79 -10.30
CA GLN A 71 -4.22 -22.97 -11.44
C GLN A 71 -4.46 -21.66 -12.21
N CYS A 72 -4.57 -20.51 -11.52
CA CYS A 72 -4.61 -19.21 -12.17
C CYS A 72 -3.33 -18.93 -12.97
N ALA A 73 -2.16 -19.14 -12.37
CA ALA A 73 -0.89 -18.94 -13.06
C ALA A 73 -0.72 -19.87 -14.27
N ILE A 74 -1.10 -21.15 -14.16
CA ILE A 74 -1.12 -22.11 -15.28
C ILE A 74 -2.04 -21.62 -16.39
N THR A 75 -3.24 -21.15 -16.06
CA THR A 75 -4.19 -20.60 -17.05
C THR A 75 -3.59 -19.41 -17.78
N ASN A 76 -2.94 -18.48 -17.07
CA ASN A 76 -2.29 -17.32 -17.69
C ASN A 76 -1.17 -17.73 -18.66
N VAL A 77 -0.24 -18.60 -18.24
CA VAL A 77 0.88 -19.04 -19.11
C VAL A 77 0.44 -20.01 -20.21
N ALA A 78 -0.69 -20.70 -20.07
CA ALA A 78 -1.24 -21.53 -21.14
C ALA A 78 -1.84 -20.68 -22.28
N ASN A 79 -2.42 -19.54 -21.94
CA ASN A 79 -3.03 -18.60 -22.90
C ASN A 79 -2.08 -17.49 -23.33
N GLY A 80 -0.86 -17.43 -22.77
CA GLY A 80 0.14 -16.41 -23.06
C GLY A 80 -0.26 -14.99 -22.67
N LYS A 81 -1.21 -14.81 -21.75
CA LYS A 81 -1.66 -13.48 -21.31
C LYS A 81 -2.16 -13.53 -19.88
N LEU A 82 -2.09 -12.40 -19.18
CA LEU A 82 -2.78 -12.23 -17.89
C LEU A 82 -4.26 -12.00 -18.14
N ASN A 83 -5.11 -12.70 -17.40
CA ASN A 83 -6.55 -12.47 -17.43
C ASN A 83 -7.14 -12.63 -16.01
N HIS A 84 -7.77 -11.58 -15.49
CA HIS A 84 -8.48 -11.64 -14.20
C HIS A 84 -9.78 -12.45 -14.29
N GLU A 85 -10.38 -12.55 -15.48
CA GLU A 85 -11.66 -13.22 -15.70
C GLU A 85 -11.51 -14.30 -16.78
N PRO A 86 -10.73 -15.37 -16.53
CA PRO A 86 -10.66 -16.49 -17.45
C PRO A 86 -12.05 -17.14 -17.55
N THR A 87 -12.47 -17.47 -18.77
CA THR A 87 -13.74 -18.17 -19.02
C THR A 87 -13.49 -19.65 -19.27
N PRO A 88 -14.52 -20.52 -19.26
CA PRO A 88 -14.38 -21.94 -19.61
C PRO A 88 -13.77 -22.23 -20.99
N ALA A 89 -13.71 -21.25 -21.89
CA ALA A 89 -13.04 -21.37 -23.19
C ALA A 89 -11.50 -21.16 -23.11
N SER A 90 -10.99 -20.68 -21.97
CA SER A 90 -9.55 -20.45 -21.77
C SER A 90 -8.81 -21.78 -21.62
N LEU A 91 -7.60 -21.89 -22.17
CA LEU A 91 -6.77 -23.08 -21.98
C LEU A 91 -6.44 -23.27 -20.49
N CYS A 92 -6.48 -24.52 -20.03
CA CYS A 92 -6.24 -24.91 -18.63
C CYS A 92 -7.18 -24.26 -17.59
N TYR A 93 -8.34 -23.76 -18.02
CA TYR A 93 -9.35 -23.21 -17.12
C TYR A 93 -9.82 -24.21 -16.06
N THR A 94 -9.99 -23.72 -14.84
CA THR A 94 -10.75 -24.36 -13.77
C THR A 94 -11.58 -23.31 -13.02
N PRO A 95 -12.63 -23.70 -12.28
CA PRO A 95 -13.31 -22.77 -11.37
C PRO A 95 -12.36 -22.15 -10.33
N GLY A 96 -11.36 -22.92 -9.86
CA GLY A 96 -10.31 -22.42 -8.96
C GLY A 96 -9.45 -21.34 -9.61
N ALA A 97 -9.05 -21.53 -10.88
CA ALA A 97 -8.30 -20.52 -11.63
C ALA A 97 -9.08 -19.20 -11.74
N PHE A 98 -10.39 -19.25 -12.01
CA PHE A 98 -11.24 -18.06 -12.02
C PHE A 98 -11.28 -17.37 -10.65
N ALA A 99 -11.53 -18.13 -9.58
CA ALA A 99 -11.60 -17.59 -8.23
C ALA A 99 -10.29 -16.92 -7.81
N ALA A 100 -9.15 -17.53 -8.13
CA ALA A 100 -7.83 -16.97 -7.84
C ALA A 100 -7.50 -15.75 -8.73
N CYS A 101 -7.71 -15.83 -10.05
CA CYS A 101 -7.37 -14.75 -10.97
C CYS A 101 -8.18 -13.48 -10.71
N SER A 102 -9.46 -13.62 -10.37
CA SER A 102 -10.36 -12.48 -10.08
C SER A 102 -10.10 -11.82 -8.72
N SER A 103 -9.29 -12.44 -7.85
CA SER A 103 -9.04 -11.97 -6.48
C SER A 103 -7.56 -11.64 -6.18
N SER A 104 -6.72 -11.62 -7.22
CA SER A 104 -5.27 -11.51 -7.09
C SER A 104 -4.69 -10.38 -7.93
N ASN A 105 -3.57 -9.83 -7.49
CA ASN A 105 -2.64 -9.17 -8.40
C ASN A 105 -2.03 -10.22 -9.33
N LEU A 106 -2.00 -9.96 -10.63
CA LEU A 106 -1.48 -10.90 -11.64
C LEU A 106 -0.20 -10.37 -12.26
N GLY A 107 0.86 -11.16 -12.18
CA GLY A 107 2.18 -10.83 -12.68
C GLY A 107 2.54 -11.67 -13.90
N ALA A 108 3.24 -11.06 -14.85
CA ALA A 108 3.75 -11.69 -16.06
C ALA A 108 5.27 -11.64 -16.11
N GLY A 109 5.88 -12.72 -16.59
CA GLY A 109 7.31 -12.75 -16.82
C GLY A 109 7.71 -13.87 -17.77
N PHE A 110 8.97 -14.26 -17.65
CA PHE A 110 9.56 -15.32 -18.47
C PHE A 110 10.17 -16.40 -17.56
N ARG A 111 11.18 -17.12 -18.05
CA ARG A 111 11.78 -18.26 -17.37
C ARG A 111 12.36 -17.97 -15.99
N ASP A 112 12.79 -16.74 -15.71
CA ASP A 112 13.40 -16.38 -14.43
C ASP A 112 12.41 -15.71 -13.46
N TYR A 113 11.10 -15.83 -13.74
CA TYR A 113 10.05 -15.21 -12.94
C TYR A 113 9.69 -16.05 -11.71
N ASP A 114 9.50 -15.39 -10.58
CA ASP A 114 9.21 -15.99 -9.27
C ASP A 114 8.31 -15.07 -8.42
N ALA A 115 7.90 -15.52 -7.24
CA ALA A 115 7.00 -14.71 -6.41
C ALA A 115 7.65 -13.41 -5.90
N SER A 116 8.97 -13.41 -5.66
CA SER A 116 9.69 -12.22 -5.15
C SER A 116 9.81 -11.12 -6.21
N SER A 117 10.20 -11.50 -7.44
CA SER A 117 10.25 -10.59 -8.59
C SER A 117 8.86 -10.03 -8.93
N SER A 118 7.78 -10.79 -8.71
CA SER A 118 6.42 -10.29 -8.89
C SER A 118 6.06 -9.14 -7.95
N ILE A 119 6.58 -9.11 -6.71
CA ILE A 119 6.36 -7.99 -5.78
C ILE A 119 6.90 -6.68 -6.38
N GLN A 120 8.13 -6.69 -6.91
CA GLN A 120 8.69 -5.51 -7.54
C GLN A 120 7.93 -5.13 -8.81
N GLN A 121 7.45 -6.11 -9.59
CA GLN A 121 6.61 -5.82 -10.75
C GLN A 121 5.30 -5.13 -10.35
N PHE A 122 4.62 -5.61 -9.30
CA PHE A 122 3.39 -5.01 -8.79
C PHE A 122 3.62 -3.60 -8.24
N ILE A 123 4.78 -3.35 -7.62
CA ILE A 123 5.13 -2.03 -7.12
C ILE A 123 5.52 -1.11 -8.28
N MET A 124 6.31 -1.56 -9.24
CA MET A 124 6.67 -0.77 -10.42
C MET A 124 5.42 -0.39 -11.23
N ASP A 125 4.51 -1.34 -11.38
CA ASP A 125 3.19 -1.21 -12.01
C ASP A 125 3.28 -0.55 -13.39
N SER A 126 4.21 -1.03 -14.22
CA SER A 126 4.48 -0.49 -15.55
C SER A 126 3.41 -0.84 -16.58
N GLY A 127 3.36 -0.07 -17.67
CA GLY A 127 2.44 -0.30 -18.80
C GLY A 127 1.24 0.63 -18.79
N ASP A 128 0.68 0.90 -19.97
CA ASP A 128 -0.35 1.92 -20.15
C ASP A 128 -1.69 1.57 -19.48
N THR A 129 -1.98 0.28 -19.35
CA THR A 129 -3.18 -0.20 -18.65
C THR A 129 -3.07 -0.12 -17.13
N ASN A 130 -1.88 0.22 -16.61
CA ASN A 130 -1.54 0.20 -15.19
C ASN A 130 -1.32 1.62 -14.62
N LYS A 131 -1.75 2.66 -15.34
CA LYS A 131 -1.55 4.07 -14.96
C LYS A 131 -2.17 4.45 -13.61
N ILE A 132 -3.23 3.75 -13.20
CA ILE A 132 -3.86 3.93 -11.87
C ILE A 132 -3.11 3.22 -10.73
N VAL A 133 -1.96 2.59 -11.00
CA VAL A 133 -1.10 1.89 -10.03
C VAL A 133 -1.87 0.93 -9.10
N GLY A 134 -2.86 0.23 -9.63
CA GLY A 134 -3.78 -0.61 -8.86
C GLY A 134 -3.09 -1.77 -8.12
N HIS A 135 -2.07 -2.39 -8.74
CA HIS A 135 -1.32 -3.46 -8.08
C HIS A 135 -0.53 -2.91 -6.88
N ARG A 136 0.09 -1.73 -7.05
CA ARG A 136 0.80 -1.02 -5.99
C ARG A 136 -0.13 -0.62 -4.85
N GLN A 137 -1.34 -0.16 -5.16
CA GLN A 137 -2.36 0.16 -4.14
C GLN A 137 -2.75 -1.07 -3.31
N TRP A 138 -2.87 -2.25 -3.94
CA TRP A 138 -3.09 -3.50 -3.19
C TRP A 138 -1.89 -3.90 -2.33
N VAL A 139 -0.67 -3.83 -2.88
CA VAL A 139 0.57 -4.16 -2.15
C VAL A 139 0.77 -3.27 -0.93
N PHE A 140 0.45 -1.98 -1.03
CA PHE A 140 0.55 -1.01 0.06
C PHE A 140 -0.79 -0.65 0.70
N SER A 141 -1.79 -1.53 0.57
CA SER A 141 -3.07 -1.34 1.25
C SER A 141 -2.89 -1.44 2.76
N SER A 142 -3.53 -0.55 3.51
CA SER A 142 -3.61 -0.61 4.98
C SER A 142 -4.27 -1.89 5.48
N GLY A 143 -5.15 -2.47 4.66
CA GLY A 143 -5.85 -3.69 4.96
C GLY A 143 -5.03 -4.96 4.77
N LEU A 144 -3.93 -4.95 4.01
CA LEU A 144 -3.25 -6.19 3.61
C LEU A 144 -2.53 -6.87 4.80
N GLY A 145 -3.26 -7.73 5.50
CA GLY A 145 -2.77 -8.48 6.65
C GLY A 145 -2.37 -9.92 6.37
N LYS A 146 -2.94 -10.50 5.31
CA LYS A 146 -2.55 -11.80 4.79
C LYS A 146 -2.25 -11.72 3.30
N THR A 147 -1.67 -12.76 2.72
CA THR A 147 -1.60 -12.97 1.27
C THR A 147 -1.23 -14.42 0.98
N ALA A 148 -1.31 -14.84 -0.27
CA ALA A 148 -0.79 -16.13 -0.72
C ALA A 148 -0.32 -15.97 -2.18
N PHE A 149 0.59 -16.85 -2.61
CA PHE A 149 1.16 -16.80 -3.95
C PHE A 149 0.91 -18.11 -4.70
N GLY A 150 0.96 -18.06 -6.02
CA GLY A 150 1.06 -19.25 -6.86
C GLY A 150 1.62 -18.86 -8.21
N GLY A 151 2.53 -19.67 -8.74
CA GLY A 151 3.17 -19.38 -10.01
C GLY A 151 3.35 -20.60 -10.91
N ALA A 152 3.61 -20.32 -12.18
CA ALA A 152 3.78 -21.32 -13.22
C ALA A 152 4.72 -20.81 -14.32
N TYR A 153 5.36 -21.74 -15.01
CA TYR A 153 6.19 -21.49 -16.19
C TYR A 153 5.81 -22.44 -17.33
N ASN A 154 5.69 -21.93 -18.56
CA ASN A 154 5.38 -22.72 -19.75
C ASN A 154 6.25 -22.28 -20.94
N SER A 155 7.20 -23.13 -21.33
CA SER A 155 8.10 -22.88 -22.48
C SER A 155 7.39 -22.91 -23.84
N LYS A 156 6.17 -23.43 -23.90
CA LYS A 156 5.32 -23.45 -25.10
C LYS A 156 4.31 -22.30 -25.15
N SER A 157 4.35 -21.40 -24.17
CA SER A 157 3.49 -20.22 -24.17
C SER A 157 3.80 -19.30 -25.37
N PRO A 158 2.78 -18.73 -26.03
CA PRO A 158 2.99 -17.90 -27.21
C PRO A 158 3.58 -16.51 -26.92
N ASP A 159 3.46 -15.98 -25.69
CA ASP A 159 3.91 -14.63 -25.35
C ASP A 159 4.53 -14.58 -23.93
N ILE A 160 3.72 -14.48 -22.86
CA ILE A 160 4.24 -14.57 -21.48
C ILE A 160 4.50 -16.02 -21.09
N SER A 161 5.71 -16.38 -20.69
CA SER A 161 6.03 -17.77 -20.32
C SER A 161 6.08 -18.03 -18.82
N GLY A 162 6.07 -16.99 -17.98
CA GLY A 162 5.95 -17.08 -16.53
C GLY A 162 4.78 -16.25 -16.02
N SER A 163 4.10 -16.72 -14.96
CA SER A 163 3.06 -15.95 -14.28
C SER A 163 3.05 -16.22 -12.78
N VAL A 164 2.65 -15.21 -12.01
CA VAL A 164 2.42 -15.29 -10.57
C VAL A 164 1.08 -14.63 -10.24
N ALA A 165 0.27 -15.27 -9.41
CA ALA A 165 -0.89 -14.69 -8.77
C ALA A 165 -0.58 -14.42 -7.29
N MET A 166 -0.81 -13.19 -6.82
CA MET A 166 -0.74 -12.80 -5.41
C MET A 166 -2.14 -12.45 -4.92
N LYS A 167 -2.69 -13.25 -3.99
CA LYS A 167 -4.04 -13.03 -3.46
C LYS A 167 -4.09 -11.76 -2.61
N VAL A 168 -5.03 -10.87 -2.92
CA VAL A 168 -5.17 -9.56 -2.24
C VAL A 168 -6.57 -9.30 -1.70
N PHE A 169 -7.61 -9.91 -2.28
CA PHE A 169 -8.98 -9.74 -1.76
C PHE A 169 -9.25 -10.59 -0.52
N ASN A 170 -10.05 -10.04 0.40
CA ASN A 170 -10.41 -10.66 1.68
C ASN A 170 -9.21 -11.02 2.56
N MET A 171 -8.06 -10.38 2.33
CA MET A 171 -6.83 -10.59 3.07
C MET A 171 -6.60 -9.54 4.18
N GLY A 172 -7.71 -8.96 4.66
CA GLY A 172 -7.77 -7.88 5.65
C GLY A 172 -7.15 -8.23 7.01
N TYR A 173 -6.49 -7.26 7.67
CA TYR A 173 -6.46 -7.25 9.12
C TYR A 173 -7.86 -6.98 9.69
N SER A 174 -8.15 -7.53 10.87
CA SER A 174 -9.35 -7.14 11.64
C SER A 174 -9.31 -5.67 12.07
N SER A 175 -8.11 -5.11 12.25
CA SER A 175 -7.87 -3.69 12.50
C SER A 175 -6.69 -3.25 11.62
N PRO A 176 -6.97 -2.52 10.53
CA PRO A 176 -5.94 -2.01 9.61
C PRO A 176 -5.03 -0.98 10.27
N GLU A 177 -3.75 -0.99 9.89
CA GLU A 177 -2.80 0.07 10.23
C GLU A 177 -3.01 1.24 9.25
N ILE A 178 -3.53 2.37 9.73
CA ILE A 178 -3.83 3.53 8.89
C ILE A 178 -2.66 4.52 8.95
N LEU A 179 -1.94 4.66 7.84
CA LEU A 179 -0.90 5.67 7.69
C LEU A 179 -1.53 7.05 7.41
N PRO A 180 -0.90 8.16 7.83
CA PRO A 180 -1.36 9.51 7.49
C PRO A 180 -1.42 9.76 5.98
N PHE A 181 -0.49 9.14 5.26
CA PHE A 181 -0.48 9.03 3.81
C PHE A 181 0.44 7.86 3.43
N THR A 182 0.28 7.37 2.20
CA THR A 182 1.21 6.42 1.59
C THR A 182 1.77 7.06 0.34
N ALA A 183 3.10 7.07 0.23
CA ALA A 183 3.81 7.57 -0.93
C ALA A 183 4.78 6.52 -1.46
N TYR A 184 4.98 6.52 -2.78
CA TYR A 184 6.01 5.74 -3.44
C TYR A 184 6.77 6.61 -4.45
N PRO A 185 8.10 6.78 -4.31
CA PRO A 185 8.90 6.39 -3.14
C PRO A 185 8.46 7.12 -1.84
N PRO A 186 8.68 6.51 -0.67
CA PRO A 186 8.28 7.07 0.62
C PRO A 186 9.29 8.11 1.17
N PRO A 187 8.91 8.91 2.18
CA PRO A 187 9.84 9.77 2.91
C PRO A 187 11.05 9.02 3.46
N GLY A 188 12.22 9.65 3.39
CA GLY A 188 13.46 9.17 4.01
C GLY A 188 14.39 8.44 3.04
N TYR A 189 15.31 7.66 3.61
CA TYR A 189 16.27 6.87 2.84
C TYR A 189 15.57 5.73 2.10
N PHE A 190 15.83 5.61 0.80
CA PHE A 190 15.17 4.61 -0.03
C PHE A 190 16.16 3.97 -1.02
N PRO A 191 16.11 2.65 -1.27
CA PRO A 191 17.01 2.01 -2.23
C PRO A 191 16.79 2.58 -3.63
N ALA A 192 17.81 3.22 -4.20
CA ALA A 192 17.70 3.93 -5.48
C ALA A 192 17.25 3.00 -6.63
N GLN A 193 17.68 1.74 -6.62
CA GLN A 193 17.24 0.71 -7.60
C GLN A 193 15.73 0.45 -7.63
N PHE A 194 14.98 0.87 -6.61
CA PHE A 194 13.52 0.72 -6.55
C PHE A 194 12.78 2.04 -6.79
N VAL A 195 13.48 3.14 -7.06
CA VAL A 195 12.84 4.38 -7.51
C VAL A 195 12.49 4.19 -8.99
N TYR A 196 11.21 3.95 -9.25
CA TYR A 196 10.65 3.80 -10.59
C TYR A 196 10.19 5.15 -11.16
N ASN A 197 9.76 5.15 -12.43
CA ASN A 197 9.34 6.37 -13.13
C ASN A 197 7.97 6.90 -12.66
N ARG A 198 7.07 6.03 -12.16
CA ARG A 198 5.77 6.42 -11.61
C ARG A 198 5.86 6.64 -10.12
N PHE A 199 5.75 7.91 -9.71
CA PHE A 199 5.55 8.29 -8.33
C PHE A 199 4.05 8.20 -8.00
N SER A 200 3.72 7.92 -6.74
CA SER A 200 2.33 7.88 -6.31
C SER A 200 2.18 8.36 -4.88
N PHE A 201 1.05 8.97 -4.58
CA PHE A 201 0.66 9.46 -3.27
C PHE A 201 -0.83 9.24 -3.07
N TRP A 202 -1.25 8.79 -1.88
CA TRP A 202 -2.64 8.83 -1.46
C TRP A 202 -2.73 8.99 0.06
N ALA A 203 -3.82 9.57 0.55
CA ALA A 203 -4.05 9.76 1.97
C ALA A 203 -5.50 9.48 2.36
N PRO A 204 -5.77 9.03 3.60
CA PRO A 204 -7.13 8.94 4.13
C PRO A 204 -7.79 10.32 4.13
N GLY A 205 -8.96 10.44 3.49
CA GLY A 205 -9.72 11.70 3.44
C GLY A 205 -9.20 12.74 2.44
N ALA A 206 -8.18 12.41 1.63
CA ALA A 206 -7.77 13.28 0.53
C ALA A 206 -8.86 13.36 -0.54
N SER A 207 -9.05 14.54 -1.13
CA SER A 207 -10.13 14.82 -2.07
C SER A 207 -9.90 14.30 -3.50
N GLY A 208 -8.71 13.77 -3.79
CA GLY A 208 -8.30 13.29 -5.11
C GLY A 208 -7.65 14.36 -5.98
N SER A 209 -7.22 13.97 -7.19
CA SER A 209 -6.30 14.79 -8.00
C SER A 209 -6.86 16.13 -8.48
N SER A 210 -8.18 16.29 -8.61
CA SER A 210 -8.80 17.52 -9.14
C SER A 210 -8.63 18.74 -8.24
N HIS A 211 -8.21 18.53 -6.99
CA HIS A 211 -7.96 19.59 -6.02
C HIS A 211 -6.52 19.58 -5.50
N MET A 212 -5.66 18.72 -6.06
CA MET A 212 -4.26 18.60 -5.65
C MET A 212 -3.35 19.42 -6.54
N GLU A 213 -2.53 20.26 -5.93
CA GLU A 213 -1.40 20.91 -6.58
C GLU A 213 -0.12 20.17 -6.20
N LEU A 214 0.73 19.89 -7.18
CA LEU A 214 1.97 19.12 -7.01
C LEU A 214 3.17 19.96 -7.42
N SER A 215 4.22 19.96 -6.61
CA SER A 215 5.55 20.40 -7.03
C SER A 215 6.63 19.43 -6.56
N VAL A 216 7.64 19.24 -7.40
CA VAL A 216 8.78 18.36 -7.11
C VAL A 216 10.07 19.12 -7.38
N LYS A 217 11.06 18.96 -6.49
CA LYS A 217 12.41 19.50 -6.65
C LYS A 217 13.44 18.40 -6.49
N ILE A 218 14.51 18.44 -7.28
CA ILE A 218 15.69 17.59 -7.12
C ILE A 218 16.89 18.50 -6.84
N ASN A 219 17.48 18.37 -5.66
CA ASN A 219 18.54 19.26 -5.18
C ASN A 219 18.16 20.75 -5.34
N ASP A 220 16.96 21.09 -4.87
CA ASP A 220 16.35 22.44 -4.95
C ASP A 220 15.98 22.92 -6.37
N GLU A 221 16.32 22.17 -7.43
CA GLU A 221 15.92 22.46 -8.81
C GLU A 221 14.51 21.95 -9.13
N PRO A 222 13.56 22.81 -9.56
CA PRO A 222 12.22 22.39 -9.95
C PRO A 222 12.21 21.35 -11.07
N GLN A 223 11.31 20.38 -10.97
CA GLN A 223 11.12 19.33 -11.97
C GLN A 223 9.80 19.54 -12.72
N ASN A 224 9.82 19.23 -14.02
CA ASN A 224 8.61 19.19 -14.83
C ASN A 224 7.86 17.87 -14.62
N ILE A 225 6.53 17.97 -14.53
CA ILE A 225 5.64 16.80 -14.45
C ILE A 225 5.07 16.54 -15.85
N SER A 226 5.27 15.33 -16.39
CA SER A 226 4.81 14.96 -17.73
C SER A 226 3.44 14.27 -17.72
N GLU A 227 3.06 13.66 -16.60
CA GLU A 227 1.79 12.94 -16.47
C GLU A 227 1.27 13.04 -15.03
N ILE A 228 -0.06 13.18 -14.88
CA ILE A 228 -0.79 13.09 -13.61
C ILE A 228 -2.04 12.24 -13.84
N VAL A 229 -2.29 11.27 -12.96
CA VAL A 229 -3.46 10.40 -12.99
C VAL A 229 -4.16 10.42 -11.64
N ASN A 230 -5.50 10.52 -11.67
CA ASN A 230 -6.34 10.48 -10.49
C ASN A 230 -6.44 9.06 -9.93
N LEU A 231 -6.15 8.90 -8.63
CA LEU A 231 -6.28 7.63 -7.91
C LEU A 231 -7.53 7.58 -7.02
N GLY A 232 -8.41 8.58 -7.12
CA GLY A 232 -9.59 8.74 -6.25
C GLY A 232 -9.26 9.54 -5.00
N ASN A 233 -8.39 9.00 -4.12
CA ASN A 233 -7.92 9.68 -2.90
C ASN A 233 -6.43 10.05 -2.97
N GLY A 234 -5.92 10.26 -4.18
CA GLY A 234 -4.49 10.46 -4.42
C GLY A 234 -4.16 10.74 -5.87
N ILE A 235 -2.87 10.76 -6.16
CA ILE A 235 -2.27 11.02 -7.47
C ILE A 235 -1.18 10.03 -7.80
N MET A 236 -1.09 9.63 -9.06
CA MET A 236 0.12 9.11 -9.68
C MET A 236 0.70 10.22 -10.55
N PHE A 237 2.02 10.37 -10.57
CA PHE A 237 2.67 11.33 -11.44
C PHE A 237 4.02 10.82 -11.96
N VAL A 238 4.45 11.38 -13.09
CA VAL A 238 5.74 11.08 -13.72
C VAL A 238 6.55 12.36 -13.88
N LEU A 239 7.83 12.32 -13.54
CA LEU A 239 8.76 13.41 -13.81
C LEU A 239 9.23 13.33 -15.26
N ALA A 240 9.21 14.44 -15.99
CA ALA A 240 9.55 14.46 -17.42
C ALA A 240 10.94 13.86 -17.72
N ASP A 241 11.91 14.13 -16.84
CA ASP A 241 13.30 13.65 -16.99
C ASP A 241 13.48 12.17 -16.59
N TYR A 242 12.45 11.53 -16.02
CA TYR A 242 12.50 10.12 -15.61
C TYR A 242 12.02 9.17 -16.73
N GLY A 243 11.49 9.70 -17.83
CA GLY A 243 11.04 8.92 -18.98
C GLY A 243 9.77 8.11 -18.73
N GLU A 244 9.39 7.33 -19.73
CA GLU A 244 8.17 6.49 -19.70
C GLU A 244 8.45 5.11 -19.08
N SER A 245 9.72 4.72 -18.99
CA SER A 245 10.19 3.47 -18.41
C SER A 245 11.23 3.70 -17.32
N SER A 246 11.22 2.87 -16.26
CA SER A 246 12.28 2.88 -15.25
C SER A 246 13.67 2.52 -15.81
N ALA A 247 13.75 1.99 -17.04
CA ALA A 247 15.01 1.78 -17.75
C ALA A 247 15.62 3.10 -18.31
N ASP A 248 14.80 4.14 -18.50
CA ASP A 248 15.20 5.39 -19.16
C ASP A 248 16.08 6.26 -18.23
N LEU A 249 15.87 6.14 -16.92
CA LEU A 249 16.69 6.78 -15.90
C LEU A 249 17.42 5.75 -15.04
N PRO A 250 18.71 5.46 -15.33
CA PRO A 250 19.50 4.58 -14.50
C PRO A 250 19.58 5.09 -13.05
N TYR A 251 19.31 4.20 -12.09
CA TYR A 251 19.21 4.56 -10.67
C TYR A 251 20.45 5.28 -10.12
N TYR A 252 21.65 5.02 -10.65
CA TYR A 252 22.87 5.68 -10.18
C TYR A 252 22.86 7.20 -10.41
N LYS A 253 22.02 7.73 -11.32
CA LYS A 253 21.87 9.18 -11.55
C LYS A 253 21.13 9.90 -10.42
N ILE A 254 20.32 9.17 -9.66
CA ILE A 254 19.50 9.72 -8.57
C ILE A 254 20.07 9.41 -7.19
N VAL A 255 21.10 8.56 -7.10
CA VAL A 255 21.83 8.29 -5.85
C VAL A 255 22.38 9.61 -5.27
N ASN A 256 22.23 9.78 -3.96
CA ASN A 256 22.66 10.97 -3.21
C ASN A 256 21.96 12.28 -3.63
N LYS A 257 20.85 12.19 -4.36
CA LYS A 257 19.97 13.34 -4.59
C LYS A 257 19.02 13.52 -3.41
N ARG A 258 18.55 14.75 -3.24
CA ARG A 258 17.41 15.11 -2.39
C ARG A 258 16.22 15.35 -3.31
N ILE A 259 15.17 14.55 -3.19
CA ILE A 259 13.93 14.74 -3.96
C ILE A 259 12.85 15.22 -3.00
N ASP A 260 12.47 16.49 -3.10
CA ASP A 260 11.41 17.07 -2.29
C ASP A 260 10.10 17.04 -3.08
N VAL A 261 9.04 16.53 -2.45
CA VAL A 261 7.68 16.48 -3.00
C VAL A 261 6.78 17.27 -2.08
N HIS A 262 6.04 18.22 -2.67
CA HIS A 262 5.03 19.02 -1.99
C HIS A 262 3.70 18.85 -2.71
N ILE A 263 2.66 18.49 -1.96
CA ILE A 263 1.29 18.32 -2.45
C ILE A 263 0.34 19.13 -1.57
N THR A 264 -0.41 20.06 -2.17
CA THR A 264 -1.49 20.78 -1.48
C THR A 264 -2.83 20.22 -1.94
N ASP A 265 -3.64 19.69 -1.02
CA ASP A 265 -5.05 19.40 -1.25
C ASP A 265 -5.88 20.63 -0.90
N ASN A 266 -6.28 21.40 -1.92
CA ASN A 266 -7.00 22.66 -1.78
C ASN A 266 -8.42 22.49 -1.19
N ALA A 267 -9.04 21.32 -1.38
CA ALA A 267 -10.38 21.07 -0.85
C ALA A 267 -10.34 20.84 0.67
N THR A 268 -9.34 20.11 1.15
CA THR A 268 -9.16 19.84 2.59
C THR A 268 -8.29 20.90 3.28
N LYS A 269 -7.60 21.74 2.51
CA LYS A 269 -6.59 22.71 2.97
C LYS A 269 -5.45 22.02 3.72
N THR A 270 -4.99 20.88 3.18
CA THR A 270 -3.94 20.07 3.77
C THR A 270 -2.70 20.09 2.87
N ASP A 271 -1.55 20.37 3.47
CA ASP A 271 -0.25 20.26 2.80
C ASP A 271 0.45 18.97 3.21
N TYR A 272 1.03 18.28 2.22
CA TYR A 272 1.86 17.10 2.40
C TYR A 272 3.25 17.39 1.85
N ASP A 273 4.21 17.46 2.76
CA ASP A 273 5.63 17.68 2.45
C ASP A 273 6.43 16.44 2.82
N TYR A 274 7.20 15.92 1.87
CA TYR A 274 8.12 14.84 2.15
C TYR A 274 9.36 14.86 1.25
N THR A 275 10.45 14.30 1.77
CA THR A 275 11.74 14.24 1.08
C THR A 275 12.19 12.80 0.96
N ILE A 276 12.62 12.41 -0.24
CA ILE A 276 13.21 11.11 -0.54
C ILE A 276 14.73 11.30 -0.68
N TYR A 277 15.48 10.36 -0.09
CA TYR A 277 16.93 10.27 -0.20
C TYR A 277 17.31 8.93 -0.85
N PRO A 278 17.40 8.86 -2.19
CA PRO A 278 17.81 7.63 -2.87
C PRO A 278 19.26 7.29 -2.52
N ILE A 279 19.48 6.07 -2.04
CA ILE A 279 20.80 5.55 -1.65
C ILE A 279 21.10 4.25 -2.40
N ASP A 280 22.37 4.02 -2.72
CA ASP A 280 22.80 2.75 -3.28
C ASP A 280 22.94 1.72 -2.15
N CYS A 281 22.11 0.68 -2.20
CA CYS A 281 22.20 -0.45 -1.27
C CYS A 281 22.79 -1.71 -1.91
N SER A 282 23.17 -1.65 -3.19
CA SER A 282 23.81 -2.75 -3.89
C SER A 282 25.29 -2.85 -3.49
N ASP A 283 25.80 -4.06 -3.23
CA ASP A 283 27.20 -4.30 -2.83
C ASP A 283 28.23 -4.03 -3.95
N LYS A 284 27.86 -3.30 -5.01
CA LYS A 284 28.80 -2.89 -6.04
C LYS A 284 29.44 -1.58 -5.57
N PRO A 285 30.77 -1.49 -5.44
CA PRO A 285 31.39 -0.18 -5.26
C PRO A 285 30.98 0.67 -6.45
N MET A 286 30.20 1.73 -6.23
CA MET A 286 30.05 2.76 -7.23
C MET A 286 31.46 3.29 -7.51
N ARG A 287 31.91 3.15 -8.76
CA ARG A 287 32.99 3.98 -9.28
C ARG A 287 32.41 5.38 -9.41
N THR A 288 32.33 6.11 -8.31
CA THR A 288 31.95 7.52 -8.31
C THR A 288 33.04 8.31 -9.03
N PRO A 289 32.76 9.04 -10.13
CA PRO A 289 33.45 10.29 -10.31
C PRO A 289 32.84 11.25 -9.28
N VAL A 290 33.40 11.28 -8.08
CA VAL A 290 33.18 12.43 -7.21
C VAL A 290 33.97 13.57 -7.86
N PRO A 291 33.35 14.73 -8.17
CA PRO A 291 34.11 15.94 -8.41
C PRO A 291 34.80 16.29 -7.09
N THR A 292 36.08 15.94 -6.98
CA THR A 292 36.91 16.40 -5.87
C THR A 292 37.19 17.89 -6.10
N ILE A 293 36.64 18.75 -5.25
CA ILE A 293 37.37 19.98 -4.91
C ILE A 293 38.44 19.52 -3.92
N GLU A 294 39.66 19.37 -4.45
CA GLU A 294 40.96 19.21 -3.77
C GLU A 294 41.09 18.23 -2.59
N GLY A 295 41.99 17.25 -2.79
CA GLY A 295 42.98 16.78 -1.81
C GLY A 295 42.50 16.38 -0.41
N ASP A 296 42.37 15.07 -0.19
CA ASP A 296 43.24 14.31 0.73
C ASP A 296 42.55 13.06 1.31
N ASP A 297 43.41 12.08 1.55
CA ASP A 297 43.27 10.69 1.93
C ASP A 297 42.34 10.41 3.14
N TYR A 298 41.37 9.49 3.00
CA TYR A 298 40.66 8.91 4.16
C TYR A 298 40.32 7.43 3.99
N ASP A 299 41.25 6.64 4.52
CA ASP A 299 41.01 5.31 5.07
C ASP A 299 40.11 5.40 6.33
N LYS A 300 39.05 4.58 6.38
CA LYS A 300 38.15 4.30 7.53
C LYS A 300 37.31 5.47 8.09
N LEU A 301 35.96 5.30 8.08
CA LEU A 301 35.08 5.33 9.27
C LEU A 301 33.57 5.31 8.88
N ASP A 302 32.88 4.33 9.47
CA ASP A 302 31.50 4.34 9.99
C ASP A 302 30.43 5.19 9.27
N ILE A 303 29.60 4.51 8.45
CA ILE A 303 28.38 5.11 7.87
C ILE A 303 27.30 5.15 8.96
N GLY A 304 27.21 6.32 9.61
CA GLY A 304 26.41 6.58 10.80
C GLY A 304 24.90 6.42 10.65
N GLU A 305 24.27 6.22 11.80
CA GLU A 305 22.83 6.25 12.05
C GLU A 305 22.19 7.57 11.58
N ALA A 306 20.97 7.52 11.05
CA ALA A 306 20.24 8.71 10.61
C ALA A 306 20.13 9.75 11.74
N PRO A 307 20.25 11.05 11.45
CA PRO A 307 20.16 12.08 12.49
C PRO A 307 18.76 12.06 13.10
N LYS A 308 18.68 11.74 14.39
CA LYS A 308 17.46 11.93 15.19
C LYS A 308 17.11 13.41 15.15
N GLN A 309 16.01 13.75 14.47
CA GLN A 309 15.50 15.11 14.46
C GLN A 309 15.25 15.55 15.91
N LYS A 310 15.98 16.58 16.36
CA LYS A 310 15.69 17.25 17.63
C LYS A 310 14.26 17.76 17.55
N ARG A 311 13.38 17.28 18.45
CA ARG A 311 12.07 17.88 18.73
C ARG A 311 12.27 19.40 18.85
N GLN A 312 11.80 20.16 17.87
CA GLN A 312 11.67 21.60 18.01
C GLN A 312 10.56 21.87 19.02
N LYS A 313 10.97 22.12 20.28
CA LYS A 313 10.13 22.81 21.25
C LYS A 313 10.18 24.31 20.93
N LYS A 314 9.08 24.84 20.38
CA LYS A 314 8.24 25.91 20.98
C LYS A 314 7.53 26.73 19.89
N VAL A 315 6.20 26.67 19.92
CA VAL A 315 5.37 27.89 19.85
C VAL A 315 4.58 27.92 21.15
N ALA A 316 4.80 28.97 21.95
CA ALA A 316 3.99 29.25 23.11
C ALA A 316 2.74 29.99 22.64
N ILE A 317 1.58 29.33 22.74
CA ILE A 317 0.30 30.02 22.84
C ILE A 317 -0.07 29.96 24.31
N GLY A 318 0.21 31.04 25.02
CA GLY A 318 -0.36 31.28 26.33
C GLY A 318 -1.78 31.80 26.17
N ALA A 319 -2.76 31.00 26.56
CA ALA A 319 -4.06 31.47 27.05
C ALA A 319 -4.80 30.32 27.78
N GLY A 320 -4.82 30.39 29.11
CA GLY A 320 -6.01 30.07 29.91
C GLY A 320 -6.54 28.63 29.96
N VAL A 321 -5.84 27.71 30.64
CA VAL A 321 -6.47 26.49 31.19
C VAL A 321 -6.34 26.40 32.72
N GLY A 322 -5.65 27.36 33.36
CA GLY A 322 -5.47 27.38 34.82
C GLY A 322 -6.63 27.94 35.64
N VAL A 323 -7.61 28.62 35.02
CA VAL A 323 -8.71 29.29 35.75
C VAL A 323 -9.96 28.40 35.80
N SER A 324 -10.20 27.53 34.81
CA SER A 324 -11.44 26.75 34.76
C SER A 324 -11.52 25.66 35.83
N LEU A 325 -10.41 24.99 36.19
CA LEU A 325 -10.46 23.94 37.23
C LEU A 325 -10.70 24.51 38.62
N VAL A 326 -10.12 25.67 38.95
CA VAL A 326 -10.32 26.31 40.27
C VAL A 326 -11.73 26.88 40.37
N VAL A 327 -12.26 27.48 39.29
CA VAL A 327 -13.65 27.98 39.27
C VAL A 327 -14.66 26.82 39.33
N ILE A 328 -14.41 25.70 38.64
CA ILE A 328 -15.28 24.51 38.72
C ILE A 328 -15.27 23.91 40.13
N VAL A 329 -14.11 23.82 40.79
CA VAL A 329 -14.03 23.31 42.17
C VAL A 329 -14.72 24.24 43.17
N ILE A 330 -14.60 25.56 43.00
CA ILE A 330 -15.31 26.54 43.84
C ILE A 330 -16.81 26.48 43.60
N ILE A 331 -17.28 26.36 42.35
CA ILE A 331 -18.72 26.24 42.04
C ILE A 331 -19.29 24.95 42.65
N ILE A 332 -18.58 23.82 42.56
CA ILE A 332 -19.02 22.55 43.15
C ILE A 332 -19.07 22.65 44.68
N LEU A 333 -18.08 23.30 45.33
CA LEU A 333 -18.07 23.51 46.78
C LEU A 333 -19.19 24.45 47.25
N VAL A 334 -19.46 25.53 46.51
CA VAL A 334 -20.56 26.46 46.83
C VAL A 334 -21.91 25.79 46.65
N LEU A 335 -22.11 25.03 45.57
CA LEU A 335 -23.34 24.25 45.36
C LEU A 335 -23.52 23.20 46.47
N PHE A 336 -22.46 22.52 46.90
CA PHE A 336 -22.54 21.54 47.99
C PHE A 336 -22.92 22.19 49.34
N ILE A 337 -22.44 23.40 49.62
CA ILE A 337 -22.78 24.14 50.84
C ILE A 337 -24.23 24.68 50.79
N VAL A 338 -24.69 25.15 49.64
CA VAL A 338 -26.07 25.63 49.45
C VAL A 338 -27.07 24.46 49.54
N PHE A 339 -26.78 23.31 48.93
CA PHE A 339 -27.64 22.12 49.04
C PHE A 339 -27.68 21.54 50.46
N ARG A 340 -26.58 21.62 51.22
CA ARG A 340 -26.53 21.11 52.60
C ARG A 340 -27.27 22.01 53.60
N HIS A 341 -27.41 23.31 53.32
CA HIS A 341 -28.19 24.23 54.14
C HIS A 341 -29.64 24.45 53.66
N GLY A 342 -29.98 24.06 52.43
CA GLY A 342 -31.33 24.18 51.87
C GLY A 342 -32.31 23.07 52.28
N CYS A 343 -31.83 21.93 52.79
CA CYS A 343 -32.68 20.85 53.29
C CYS A 343 -32.96 21.00 54.79
N SER A 344 -33.62 22.09 55.17
CA SER A 344 -34.28 22.20 56.48
C SER A 344 -35.38 23.26 56.46
N HIS A 345 -36.48 23.01 55.76
CA HIS A 345 -37.84 23.30 56.26
C HIS A 345 -38.97 22.86 55.32
N ASN A 346 -39.93 22.14 55.93
CA ASN A 346 -41.38 21.95 55.68
C ASN A 346 -41.88 21.52 54.29
N HIS A 347 -42.49 20.33 54.14
CA HIS A 347 -43.85 19.85 54.54
C HIS A 347 -44.97 20.29 53.57
N ASP A 348 -45.77 19.28 53.21
CA ASP A 348 -47.15 19.26 52.69
C ASP A 348 -47.44 19.17 51.16
N ASN A 349 -48.03 18.01 50.82
CA ASN A 349 -49.22 17.72 50.00
C ASN A 349 -49.29 18.24 48.54
N ASP A 350 -49.51 17.36 47.56
CA ASP A 350 -50.86 16.90 47.19
C ASP A 350 -50.85 15.84 46.06
N GLU A 351 -51.94 15.09 45.98
CA GLU A 351 -52.26 14.00 45.05
C GLU A 351 -52.54 14.44 43.60
N THR A 352 -52.40 13.52 42.63
CA THR A 352 -53.40 13.11 41.60
C THR A 352 -52.69 12.41 40.41
N ASN A 353 -52.83 11.09 40.19
CA ASN A 353 -53.91 10.30 39.53
C ASN A 353 -54.12 10.54 38.01
N ASN A 354 -53.69 9.57 37.19
CA ASN A 354 -54.46 8.81 36.16
C ASN A 354 -53.53 8.33 35.01
N ASN A 355 -53.32 7.03 34.77
CA ASN A 355 -54.17 5.92 34.28
C ASN A 355 -54.40 5.85 32.75
N ASN A 356 -54.22 4.61 32.26
CA ASN A 356 -54.88 3.93 31.12
C ASN A 356 -54.33 4.19 29.71
N ASN A 357 -53.77 3.17 29.02
CA ASN A 357 -54.39 2.03 28.29
C ASN A 357 -54.42 2.36 26.79
N ASN A 358 -54.40 1.48 25.80
CA ASN A 358 -54.11 0.06 25.56
C ASN A 358 -54.26 -0.10 24.03
N ASN A 359 -53.72 -1.19 23.47
CA ASN A 359 -54.22 -1.91 22.28
C ASN A 359 -54.12 -1.22 20.91
N ASP A 360 -54.14 -1.91 19.76
CA ASP A 360 -53.80 -3.27 19.29
C ASP A 360 -54.20 -3.24 17.80
N ASN A 361 -53.58 -4.12 17.01
CA ASN A 361 -54.18 -4.85 15.88
C ASN A 361 -54.32 -4.23 14.47
N ASN A 362 -53.72 -5.01 13.54
CA ASN A 362 -54.29 -5.64 12.33
C ASN A 362 -53.72 -5.25 10.97
N ASP A 363 -52.99 -6.23 10.39
CA ASP A 363 -53.22 -6.93 9.12
C ASP A 363 -53.85 -6.15 7.95
N ASP A 364 -53.19 -6.21 6.79
CA ASP A 364 -53.89 -6.54 5.55
C ASP A 364 -53.01 -7.23 4.49
N HIS A 365 -53.60 -8.25 3.88
CA HIS A 365 -53.15 -9.01 2.71
C HIS A 365 -53.49 -8.24 1.42
N SER A 366 -52.66 -8.33 0.38
CA SER A 366 -53.18 -8.40 -1.00
C SER A 366 -52.15 -8.95 -2.01
N ASP A 367 -52.71 -9.80 -2.86
CA ASP A 367 -52.19 -10.63 -3.96
C ASP A 367 -51.92 -9.84 -5.28
N SER A 368 -51.26 -10.52 -6.23
CA SER A 368 -51.03 -10.30 -7.68
C SER A 368 -49.53 -10.40 -8.00
N GLY A 369 -49.03 -11.18 -8.96
CA GLY A 369 -49.64 -11.76 -10.16
C GLY A 369 -48.64 -11.57 -11.31
N GLU A 370 -48.11 -12.67 -11.84
CA GLU A 370 -47.43 -12.90 -13.13
C GLU A 370 -46.46 -11.85 -13.73
N ASN A 371 -45.24 -12.29 -14.10
CA ASN A 371 -44.87 -12.42 -15.52
C ASN A 371 -43.54 -13.18 -15.72
N HIS A 372 -43.59 -14.15 -16.64
CA HIS A 372 -42.49 -14.77 -17.36
C HIS A 372 -41.70 -13.75 -18.21
N LEU A 373 -40.39 -13.98 -18.40
CA LEU A 373 -39.73 -13.99 -19.72
C LEU A 373 -38.27 -14.49 -19.62
N GLU A 374 -37.94 -15.36 -20.57
CA GLU A 374 -36.65 -15.99 -20.85
C GLU A 374 -35.67 -15.03 -21.56
N ASP A 375 -34.38 -15.38 -21.43
CA ASP A 375 -33.26 -15.29 -22.38
C ASP A 375 -33.00 -14.03 -23.25
N ALA A 376 -31.82 -13.42 -23.03
CA ALA A 376 -30.78 -13.15 -24.04
C ALA A 376 -29.47 -12.69 -23.39
#